data_AF-A0A7Y8RZ44-F1
#
_entry.id   AF-A0A7Y8RZ44-F1
#
_cell.length_a   1.000
_cell.length_b   1.000
_cell.length_c   1.000
_cell.angle_alpha   90.00
_cell.angle_beta   90.00
_cell.angle_gamma   90.00
#
_symmetry.space_group_name_H-M   'P 1'
#
loop_
_entity.id
_entity.type
_entity.pdbx_description
1 polymer ?
#
loop_
_entity_poly.entity_id
_entity_poly.type
_entity_poly.pdbx_seq_one_letter_code
_entity_poly.pdbx_strand_id
1 'polypeptide(L)'
;MTKFKLTSFTLMMFTAALLISGCDDSGEDRSQEAAKDKSLKTYDLVWFDYLNDSESDSAPEVKVSYMENGKQKTKTFKKYVENVEDIEQPYIKMRNDEVFIYRPPYMTYDQKPLEGVVKDKIEQKSSDDQQ
;
A
#
# COMPACT_ATOMS: atom_id res chain seq x y z
N MET A 1 -37.87 -63.51 -19.92
CA MET A 1 -37.74 -62.71 -18.69
C MET A 1 -36.26 -62.43 -18.46
N THR A 2 -35.81 -61.21 -18.72
CA THR A 2 -34.64 -60.59 -18.06
C THR A 2 -34.64 -59.12 -18.48
N LYS A 3 -34.99 -58.24 -17.54
CA LYS A 3 -35.11 -56.80 -17.74
C LYS A 3 -33.71 -56.18 -17.66
N PHE A 4 -33.22 -55.61 -18.75
CA PHE A 4 -31.98 -54.82 -18.76
C PHE A 4 -32.29 -53.44 -18.15
N LYS A 5 -31.75 -53.17 -16.97
CA LYS A 5 -31.94 -51.88 -16.29
C LYS A 5 -31.00 -50.86 -16.91
N LEU A 6 -31.59 -49.84 -17.53
CA LEU A 6 -30.94 -48.62 -17.97
C LEU A 6 -30.62 -47.78 -16.72
N THR A 7 -29.36 -47.76 -16.28
CA THR A 7 -28.92 -46.87 -15.19
C THR A 7 -28.31 -45.60 -15.77
N SER A 8 -28.91 -44.48 -15.37
CA SER A 8 -28.54 -43.10 -15.67
C SER A 8 -27.04 -42.84 -15.50
N PHE A 9 -26.39 -42.38 -16.56
CA PHE A 9 -25.14 -41.64 -16.48
C PHE A 9 -25.49 -40.16 -16.59
N THR A 10 -25.78 -39.54 -15.46
CA THR A 10 -25.92 -38.09 -15.34
C THR A 10 -25.16 -37.69 -14.10
N LEU A 11 -24.46 -36.56 -14.20
CA LEU A 11 -23.68 -35.88 -13.16
C LEU A 11 -22.18 -36.16 -13.18
N MET A 12 -21.52 -35.66 -14.23
CA MET A 12 -20.12 -35.21 -14.13
C MET A 12 -20.05 -33.76 -14.61
N MET A 13 -20.59 -32.86 -13.80
CA MET A 13 -20.42 -31.41 -13.90
C MET A 13 -20.29 -30.90 -12.47
N PHE A 14 -19.42 -29.91 -12.26
CA PHE A 14 -18.96 -29.34 -10.98
C PHE A 14 -17.71 -29.97 -10.36
N THR A 15 -16.54 -29.59 -10.89
CA THR A 15 -15.40 -29.12 -10.07
C THR A 15 -14.36 -28.46 -10.98
N ALA A 16 -14.66 -27.25 -11.47
CA ALA A 16 -13.68 -26.39 -12.15
C ALA A 16 -13.83 -24.93 -11.69
N ALA A 17 -14.11 -24.71 -10.41
CA ALA A 17 -14.42 -23.38 -9.87
C ALA A 17 -13.65 -23.03 -8.59
N LEU A 18 -12.39 -23.48 -8.43
CA LEU A 18 -11.58 -23.13 -7.24
C LEU A 18 -10.14 -22.70 -7.53
N LEU A 19 -9.73 -22.46 -8.79
CA LEU A 19 -8.41 -21.90 -9.09
C LEU A 19 -8.49 -20.46 -9.60
N ILE A 20 -9.32 -19.64 -8.96
CA ILE A 20 -9.15 -18.18 -8.99
C ILE A 20 -8.55 -17.74 -7.65
N SER A 21 -7.47 -18.39 -7.21
CA SER A 21 -6.53 -17.80 -6.25
C SER A 21 -5.60 -16.87 -7.03
N GLY A 22 -6.17 -15.84 -7.63
CA GLY A 22 -5.47 -14.75 -8.29
C GLY A 22 -5.76 -13.45 -7.55
N CYS A 23 -5.60 -13.44 -6.21
CA CYS A 23 -5.30 -12.20 -5.52
C CYS A 23 -3.80 -12.00 -5.69
N ASP A 24 -3.47 -10.97 -6.46
CA ASP A 24 -2.11 -10.48 -6.69
C ASP A 24 -1.36 -10.35 -5.36
N ASP A 25 -0.07 -10.69 -5.36
CA ASP A 25 0.87 -10.50 -4.25
C ASP A 25 1.12 -9.00 -4.03
N SER A 26 0.12 -8.34 -3.44
CA SER A 26 0.07 -6.90 -3.30
C SER A 26 1.21 -6.40 -2.41
N GLY A 27 1.67 -5.17 -2.63
CA GLY A 27 2.66 -4.54 -1.75
C GLY A 27 2.20 -4.51 -0.30
N GLU A 28 0.89 -4.35 -0.08
CA GLU A 28 0.27 -4.33 1.24
C GLU A 28 0.43 -5.68 1.96
N ASP A 29 0.11 -6.79 1.30
CA ASP A 29 0.21 -8.13 1.91
C ASP A 29 1.66 -8.44 2.31
N ARG A 30 2.61 -8.22 1.40
CA ARG A 30 4.04 -8.42 1.65
C ARG A 30 4.56 -7.55 2.78
N SER A 31 4.04 -6.33 2.89
CA SER A 31 4.37 -5.41 3.97
C SER A 31 3.84 -5.92 5.31
N GLN A 32 2.57 -6.30 5.37
CA GLN A 32 1.97 -6.85 6.60
C GLN A 32 2.68 -8.12 7.08
N GLU A 33 3.11 -8.99 6.16
CA GLU A 33 3.94 -10.14 6.48
C GLU A 33 5.28 -9.72 7.09
N ALA A 34 5.98 -8.79 6.45
CA ALA A 34 7.26 -8.28 6.93
C ALA A 34 7.13 -7.60 8.30
N ALA A 35 6.04 -6.86 8.55
CA ALA A 35 5.75 -6.24 9.84
C ALA A 35 5.63 -7.29 10.96
N LYS A 36 4.95 -8.41 10.69
CA LYS A 36 4.72 -9.51 11.66
C LYS A 36 5.94 -10.42 11.84
N ASP A 37 6.83 -10.49 10.86
CA ASP A 37 8.03 -11.32 10.93
C ASP A 37 9.04 -10.75 11.94
N LYS A 38 9.25 -11.49 13.04
CA LYS A 38 10.17 -11.15 14.13
C LYS A 38 11.63 -11.51 13.83
N SER A 39 11.88 -12.31 12.80
CA SER A 39 13.24 -12.68 12.39
C SER A 39 13.90 -11.57 11.58
N LEU A 40 13.11 -10.69 10.96
CA LEU A 40 13.61 -9.53 10.24
C LEU A 40 14.13 -8.47 11.21
N LYS A 41 15.38 -8.05 10.97
CA LYS A 41 15.97 -6.93 11.70
C LYS A 41 15.23 -5.64 11.35
N THR A 42 14.93 -4.88 12.40
CA THR A 42 14.35 -3.54 12.29
C THR A 42 15.46 -2.50 12.40
N TYR A 43 15.37 -1.44 11.61
CA TYR A 43 16.35 -0.36 11.61
C TYR A 43 15.63 0.98 11.72
N ASP A 44 16.15 1.88 12.54
CA ASP A 44 15.62 3.24 12.64
C ASP A 44 15.83 3.96 11.31
N LEU A 45 14.75 4.50 10.77
CA LEU A 45 14.78 5.25 9.52
C LEU A 45 15.24 6.67 9.80
N VAL A 46 16.27 7.13 9.07
CA VAL A 46 16.76 8.51 9.15
C VAL A 46 16.08 9.36 8.08
N TRP A 47 16.10 8.90 6.82
CA TRP A 47 15.41 9.53 5.70
C TRP A 47 15.29 8.53 4.54
N PHE A 48 14.37 8.77 3.62
CA PHE A 48 14.37 8.14 2.30
C PHE A 48 13.89 9.14 1.26
N ASP A 49 14.26 8.93 0.00
CA ASP A 49 13.84 9.78 -1.10
C ASP A 49 13.71 8.98 -2.40
N TYR A 50 12.82 9.44 -3.27
CA TYR A 50 12.55 8.88 -4.59
C TYR A 50 13.57 9.43 -5.59
N LEU A 51 14.37 8.56 -6.17
CA LEU A 51 15.29 8.91 -7.25
C LEU A 51 14.51 8.98 -8.56
N ASN A 52 13.87 10.13 -8.78
CA ASN A 52 13.14 10.40 -10.01
C ASN A 52 14.11 10.72 -11.16
N ASP A 53 13.93 10.01 -12.27
CA ASP A 53 14.64 10.23 -13.52
C ASP A 53 13.61 10.53 -14.61
N SER A 54 13.68 11.73 -15.19
CA SER A 54 12.73 12.17 -16.23
C SER A 54 12.86 11.39 -17.53
N GLU A 55 13.96 10.65 -17.72
CA GLU A 55 14.20 9.79 -18.88
C GLU A 55 13.76 8.34 -18.66
N SER A 56 13.31 7.99 -17.45
CA SER A 56 12.91 6.63 -17.09
C SER A 56 11.39 6.46 -17.14
N ASP A 57 10.93 5.49 -17.95
CA ASP A 57 9.52 5.04 -17.98
C ASP A 57 9.16 4.08 -16.83
N SER A 58 10.09 3.81 -15.91
CA SER A 58 9.92 2.87 -14.80
C SER A 58 9.71 3.57 -13.45
N ALA A 59 9.13 2.84 -12.49
CA ALA A 59 8.97 3.34 -11.13
C ALA A 59 10.33 3.78 -10.54
N PRO A 60 10.39 4.92 -9.84
CA PRO A 60 11.64 5.46 -9.32
C PRO A 60 12.23 4.52 -8.27
N GLU A 61 13.56 4.43 -8.24
CA GLU A 61 14.26 3.76 -7.13
C GLU A 61 14.12 4.58 -5.85
N VAL A 62 14.20 3.93 -4.68
CA VAL A 62 14.20 4.63 -3.40
C VAL A 62 15.58 4.55 -2.75
N LYS A 63 16.15 5.70 -2.42
CA LYS A 63 17.37 5.81 -1.63
C LYS A 63 16.99 5.94 -0.16
N VAL A 64 17.43 5.00 0.68
CA VAL A 64 17.08 4.95 2.10
C VAL A 64 18.34 5.12 2.94
N SER A 65 18.24 5.92 4.00
CA SER A 65 19.24 6.02 5.05
C SER A 65 18.70 5.57 6.40
N TYR A 66 19.44 4.69 7.06
CA TYR A 66 19.02 4.03 8.30
C TYR A 66 20.19 3.85 9.26
N MET A 67 19.88 3.66 10.54
CA MET A 67 20.88 3.39 11.57
C MET A 67 21.16 1.89 11.65
N GLU A 68 22.44 1.52 11.57
CA GLU A 68 22.91 0.16 11.86
C GLU A 68 24.13 0.20 12.76
N ASN A 69 24.05 -0.45 13.92
CA ASN A 69 25.14 -0.54 14.90
C ASN A 69 25.70 0.85 15.28
N GLY A 70 24.80 1.82 15.48
CA GLY A 70 25.15 3.20 15.83
C GLY A 70 25.72 4.04 14.67
N LYS A 71 25.78 3.51 13.44
CA LYS A 71 26.26 4.22 12.26
C LYS A 71 25.15 4.39 11.24
N GLN A 72 25.06 5.58 10.68
CA GLN A 72 24.18 5.84 9.55
C GLN A 72 24.72 5.14 8.30
N LYS A 73 23.85 4.38 7.63
CA LYS A 73 24.10 3.75 6.35
C LYS A 73 23.13 4.29 5.31
N THR A 74 23.47 4.10 4.03
CA THR A 74 22.62 4.45 2.91
C THR A 74 22.63 3.33 1.88
N LYS A 75 21.46 2.95 1.36
CA LYS A 75 21.30 1.94 0.30
C LYS A 75 20.16 2.36 -0.63
N THR A 76 20.32 2.10 -1.92
CA THR A 76 19.28 2.29 -2.93
C THR A 76 18.56 0.97 -3.20
N PHE A 77 17.24 1.02 -3.33
CA PHE A 77 16.37 -0.13 -3.54
C PHE A 77 15.48 0.08 -4.76
N LYS A 78 15.43 -0.96 -5.62
CA LYS A 78 14.49 -1.02 -6.75
C LYS A 78 13.10 -1.53 -6.33
N LYS A 79 13.05 -2.32 -5.25
CA LYS A 79 11.83 -2.89 -4.69
C LYS A 79 11.59 -2.27 -3.33
N TYR A 80 10.41 -1.67 -3.17
CA TYR A 80 10.02 -1.05 -1.92
C TYR A 80 8.52 -1.09 -1.75
N VAL A 81 8.09 -1.01 -0.49
CA VAL A 81 6.72 -0.68 -0.11
C VAL A 81 6.77 0.41 0.94
N GLU A 82 6.08 1.51 0.68
CA GLU A 82 5.89 2.60 1.64
C GLU A 82 4.54 2.43 2.37
N ASN A 83 4.59 2.40 3.69
CA ASN A 83 3.42 2.31 4.56
C ASN A 83 3.35 3.56 5.43
N VAL A 84 2.23 4.25 5.33
CA VAL A 84 1.91 5.38 6.18
C VAL A 84 1.08 4.87 7.35
N GLU A 85 1.66 4.88 8.54
CA GLU A 85 1.07 4.33 9.76
C GLU A 85 1.07 5.37 10.88
N ASP A 86 0.15 5.24 11.83
CA ASP A 86 0.13 6.10 13.03
C ASP A 86 1.17 5.59 14.05
N ILE A 87 2.44 5.89 13.77
CA ILE A 87 3.59 5.49 14.59
C ILE A 87 4.46 6.71 14.93
N GLU A 88 5.09 6.68 16.11
CA GLU A 88 5.92 7.80 16.58
C GLU A 88 7.28 7.85 15.87
N GLN A 89 7.98 6.72 15.79
CA GLN A 89 9.31 6.64 15.22
C GLN A 89 9.30 5.84 13.92
N PRO A 90 9.71 6.43 12.77
CA PRO A 90 9.77 5.72 11.52
C PRO A 90 10.87 4.66 11.52
N TYR A 91 10.63 3.55 10.85
CA TYR A 91 11.57 2.44 10.76
C TYR A 91 11.49 1.73 9.41
N ILE A 92 12.47 0.88 9.16
CA ILE A 92 12.47 -0.03 8.00
C ILE A 92 12.70 -1.48 8.40
N LYS A 93 12.21 -2.37 7.55
CA LYS A 93 12.64 -3.77 7.49
C LYS A 93 13.12 -4.09 6.09
N MET A 94 14.07 -5.01 5.98
CA MET A 94 14.62 -5.44 4.68
C MET A 94 14.47 -6.95 4.54
N ARG A 95 13.95 -7.41 3.38
CA ARG A 95 13.82 -8.83 3.03
C ARG A 95 14.14 -8.98 1.54
N ASN A 96 15.08 -9.84 1.18
CA ASN A 96 15.39 -10.18 -0.23
C ASN A 96 15.60 -8.95 -1.15
N ASP A 97 16.43 -7.99 -0.73
CA ASP A 97 16.69 -6.72 -1.44
C ASP A 97 15.46 -5.82 -1.70
N GLU A 98 14.39 -6.07 -0.96
CA GLU A 98 13.25 -5.17 -0.83
C GLU A 98 13.28 -4.47 0.53
N VAL A 99 12.88 -3.20 0.53
CA VAL A 99 12.73 -2.38 1.74
C VAL A 99 11.26 -2.08 2.02
N PHE A 100 10.83 -2.34 3.25
CA PHE A 100 9.52 -1.97 3.75
C PHE A 100 9.71 -0.76 4.65
N ILE A 101 9.11 0.35 4.26
CA ILE A 101 9.23 1.65 4.92
C ILE A 101 7.95 1.87 5.72
N TYR A 102 8.11 2.16 7.01
CA TYR A 102 7.00 2.44 7.93
C TYR A 102 7.24 3.84 8.49
N ARG A 103 6.31 4.75 8.24
CA ARG A 103 6.46 6.14 8.68
C ARG A 103 5.13 6.78 9.06
N PRO A 104 5.15 7.81 9.90
CA PRO A 104 3.98 8.67 10.09
C PRO A 104 3.62 9.44 8.80
N PRO A 105 2.37 9.89 8.69
CA PRO A 105 1.98 10.87 7.67
C PRO A 105 2.76 12.18 7.85
N TYR A 106 3.08 12.86 6.75
CA TYR A 106 3.75 14.18 6.81
C TYR A 106 2.83 15.28 7.31
N MET A 107 1.52 15.09 7.16
CA MET A 107 0.48 16.04 7.57
C MET A 107 -0.71 15.27 8.11
N THR A 108 -1.22 15.74 9.25
CA THR A 108 -2.48 15.27 9.85
C THR A 108 -3.44 16.45 9.96
N TYR A 109 -4.70 16.26 9.56
CA TYR A 109 -5.74 17.26 9.80
C TYR A 109 -6.31 17.06 11.20
N ASP A 110 -5.87 17.85 12.17
CA ASP A 110 -6.29 17.80 13.58
C ASP A 110 -7.28 18.92 13.96
N GLN A 111 -7.79 19.64 12.96
CA GLN A 111 -8.70 20.75 13.16
C GLN A 111 -10.01 20.27 13.78
N LYS A 112 -10.41 20.88 14.90
CA LYS A 112 -11.77 20.71 15.42
C LYS A 112 -12.78 21.20 14.37
N PRO A 113 -13.93 20.53 14.20
CA PRO A 113 -14.98 21.00 13.31
C PRO A 113 -15.29 22.48 13.58
N LEU A 114 -15.16 23.31 12.56
CA LEU A 114 -15.55 24.71 12.65
C LEU A 114 -17.08 24.78 12.62
N GLU A 115 -17.68 24.92 13.79
CA GLU A 115 -19.12 25.16 13.92
C GLU A 115 -19.40 26.66 13.78
N GLY A 116 -20.19 27.02 12.76
CA GLY A 116 -20.58 28.40 12.50
C GLY A 116 -22.03 28.46 12.02
N VAL A 117 -22.80 29.42 12.54
CA VAL A 117 -24.14 29.72 12.04
C VAL A 117 -23.99 30.63 10.83
N VAL A 118 -24.47 30.18 9.67
CA VAL A 118 -24.57 31.03 8.48
C VAL A 118 -25.62 32.11 8.77
N LYS A 119 -25.18 33.34 8.97
CA LYS A 119 -26.06 34.47 9.30
C LYS A 119 -26.78 35.02 8.08
N ASP A 120 -26.10 35.08 6.94
CA ASP A 120 -26.63 35.62 5.69
C ASP A 120 -26.16 34.77 4.50
N LYS A 121 -27.07 34.48 3.57
CA LYS A 121 -26.73 33.94 2.25
C LYS A 121 -26.75 35.09 1.26
N ILE A 122 -25.60 35.38 0.66
CA ILE A 122 -25.51 36.34 -0.44
C ILE A 122 -25.35 35.52 -1.73
N GLU A 123 -26.27 35.69 -2.68
CA GLU A 123 -26.09 35.16 -4.04
C GLU A 123 -25.00 35.98 -4.73
N GLN A 124 -23.90 35.31 -5.06
CA GLN A 124 -22.86 35.90 -5.88
C GLN A 124 -23.31 35.80 -7.34
N LYS A 125 -23.75 36.92 -7.93
CA LYS A 125 -24.04 36.97 -9.36
C LYS A 125 -22.73 36.90 -10.15
N SER A 126 -22.67 36.03 -11.15
CA SER A 126 -21.54 35.95 -12.08
C SER A 126 -21.43 37.27 -12.85
N SER A 127 -20.21 37.70 -13.12
CA SER A 127 -19.91 38.85 -13.98
C SER A 127 -20.32 38.65 -15.45
N ASP A 128 -20.81 37.47 -15.81
CA ASP A 128 -21.26 37.13 -17.17
C ASP A 128 -22.67 37.66 -17.51
N ASP A 129 -23.44 38.15 -16.52
CA ASP A 129 -24.81 38.66 -16.71
C ASP A 129 -24.87 40.14 -17.18
N GLN A 130 -23.75 40.73 -17.64
CA GLN A 130 -23.68 42.13 -18.12
C GLN A 130 -23.49 42.29 -19.64
N GLN A 131 -23.95 41.33 -20.46
CA GLN A 131 -24.04 41.50 -21.93
C GLN A 131 -25.49 41.63 -22.42
#